data_AF-A0A2A9M6A1-F1
#
_entry.id   AF-A0A2A9M6A1-F1
#
_cell.length_a   1.000
_cell.length_b   1.000
_cell.length_c   1.000
_cell.angle_alpha   90.00
_cell.angle_beta   90.00
_cell.angle_gamma   90.00
#
_symmetry.space_group_name_H-M   'P 1'
#
loop_
_entity.id
_entity.type
_entity.pdbx_description
1 polymer ?
#
loop_
_entity_poly.entity_id
_entity_poly.type
_entity_poly.pdbx_seq_one_letter_code
_entity_poly.pdbx_strand_id
1 'polypeptide(L)'
;MAQRAKELMEQLETDAVGILDARLTEEEKIQVRSRGIPVLFYSTAGIRDFHKKWYREALFVVLRAVINEPTHELGYKFFTNTHWSHPITGAKEGFYAFLTLNPPEAAGRRRDDVLPR
;
A
#
# COMPACT_ATOMS: atom_id res chain seq x y z
N MET A 1 -15.04 -4.88 -15.23
CA MET A 1 -13.86 -5.17 -14.38
C MET A 1 -13.07 -3.90 -14.13
N ALA A 2 -12.48 -3.28 -15.17
CA ALA A 2 -11.74 -2.01 -15.03
C ALA A 2 -12.55 -0.90 -14.35
N GLN A 3 -13.79 -0.65 -14.79
CA GLN A 3 -14.66 0.36 -14.21
C GLN A 3 -14.92 0.15 -12.70
N ARG A 4 -15.25 -1.08 -12.29
CA ARG A 4 -15.46 -1.40 -10.86
C ARG A 4 -14.19 -1.33 -10.02
N ALA A 5 -13.05 -1.71 -10.59
CA ALA A 5 -11.77 -1.56 -9.91
C ALA A 5 -11.43 -0.07 -9.71
N LYS A 6 -11.72 0.77 -10.71
CA LYS A 6 -11.58 2.21 -10.62
C LYS A 6 -12.49 2.81 -9.55
N GLU A 7 -13.78 2.49 -9.56
CA GLU A 7 -14.75 2.95 -8.55
C GLU A 7 -14.32 2.57 -7.12
N LEU A 8 -13.87 1.33 -6.91
CA LEU A 8 -13.35 0.89 -5.60
C LEU A 8 -12.13 1.71 -5.18
N MET A 9 -11.20 1.95 -6.09
CA MET A 9 -9.98 2.69 -5.80
C MET A 9 -10.25 4.17 -5.55
N GLU A 10 -11.17 4.80 -6.27
CA GLU A 10 -11.61 6.18 -6.04
C GLU A 10 -12.27 6.36 -4.67
N GLN A 11 -13.06 5.36 -4.23
CA GLN A 11 -13.63 5.34 -2.87
C GLN A 11 -12.53 5.24 -1.81
N LEU A 12 -11.59 4.30 -1.96
CA LEU A 12 -10.47 4.14 -1.04
C LEU A 12 -9.56 5.37 -1.01
N GLU A 13 -9.36 6.02 -2.17
CA GLU A 13 -8.61 7.27 -2.29
C GLU A 13 -9.32 8.38 -1.48
N THR A 14 -10.63 8.55 -1.69
CA THR A 14 -11.43 9.55 -0.98
C THR A 14 -11.37 9.34 0.54
N ASP A 15 -11.52 8.10 0.99
CA ASP A 15 -11.44 7.76 2.42
C ASP A 15 -10.05 8.03 2.99
N ALA A 16 -8.98 7.63 2.29
CA ALA A 16 -7.61 7.86 2.72
C ALA A 16 -7.29 9.35 2.83
N VAL A 17 -7.70 10.14 1.83
CA VAL A 17 -7.53 11.59 1.81
C VAL A 17 -8.29 12.24 2.96
N GLY A 18 -9.54 11.82 3.21
CA GLY A 18 -10.34 12.32 4.33
C GLY A 18 -9.69 12.06 5.69
N ILE A 19 -9.09 10.88 5.87
CA ILE A 19 -8.34 10.56 7.10
C ILE A 19 -7.08 11.44 7.23
N LEU A 20 -6.30 11.59 6.16
CA LEU A 20 -5.09 12.41 6.18
C LEU A 20 -5.41 13.86 6.50
N ASP A 21 -6.45 14.42 5.87
CA ASP A 21 -6.83 15.81 6.06
C ASP A 21 -7.35 16.09 7.48
N ALA A 22 -8.05 15.14 8.08
CA ALA A 22 -8.58 15.25 9.44
C ALA A 22 -7.56 15.00 10.56
N ARG A 23 -6.48 14.25 10.27
CA ARG A 23 -5.53 13.79 11.30
C ARG A 23 -4.20 14.52 11.29
N LEU A 24 -3.79 15.08 10.17
CA LEU A 24 -2.51 15.78 10.04
C LEU A 24 -2.67 17.27 10.32
N THR A 25 -1.67 17.85 10.96
CA THR A 25 -1.48 19.31 11.05
C THR A 25 -1.12 19.88 9.67
N GLU A 26 -1.28 21.19 9.49
CA GLU A 26 -0.97 21.83 8.19
C GLU A 26 0.51 21.67 7.81
N GLU A 27 1.43 21.74 8.78
CA GLU A 27 2.85 21.49 8.56
C GLU A 27 3.11 20.06 8.07
N GLU A 28 2.45 19.06 8.67
CA GLU A 28 2.55 17.67 8.26
C GLU A 28 1.94 17.45 6.86
N LYS A 29 0.79 18.07 6.56
CA LYS A 29 0.19 18.00 5.21
C LYS A 29 1.15 18.50 4.14
N ILE A 30 1.83 19.63 4.38
CA ILE A 30 2.85 20.16 3.46
C ILE A 30 3.97 19.13 3.25
N GLN A 31 4.49 18.55 4.33
CA GLN A 31 5.56 17.55 4.23
C GLN A 31 5.11 16.30 3.46
N VAL A 32 3.94 15.75 3.79
CA VAL A 32 3.40 14.55 3.15
C VAL A 32 3.15 14.78 1.66
N ARG A 33 2.53 15.91 1.28
CA ARG A 33 2.29 16.27 -0.13
C ARG A 33 3.59 16.41 -0.92
N SER A 34 4.66 16.91 -0.29
CA SER A 34 5.96 17.08 -0.94
C SER A 34 6.71 15.76 -1.18
N ARG A 35 6.58 14.79 -0.26
CA ARG A 35 7.34 13.52 -0.28
C ARG A 35 6.66 12.41 -1.06
N GLY A 36 5.34 12.51 -1.22
CA GLY A 36 4.53 11.44 -1.76
C GLY A 36 4.25 10.34 -0.74
N ILE A 37 3.20 9.56 -1.01
CA ILE A 37 2.66 8.56 -0.10
C ILE A 37 2.77 7.18 -0.76
N PRO A 38 3.67 6.30 -0.28
CA PRO A 38 3.75 4.94 -0.80
C PRO A 38 2.51 4.15 -0.37
N VAL A 39 1.83 3.54 -1.33
CA VAL A 39 0.67 2.68 -1.12
C VAL A 39 1.08 1.22 -1.29
N LEU A 40 0.86 0.42 -0.24
CA LEU A 40 1.10 -1.02 -0.23
C LEU A 40 -0.26 -1.72 -0.32
N PHE A 41 -0.58 -2.29 -1.48
CA PHE A 41 -1.86 -2.98 -1.70
C PHE A 41 -1.67 -4.49 -1.81
N TYR A 42 -2.13 -5.22 -0.79
CA TYR A 42 -2.03 -6.68 -0.74
C TYR A 42 -3.40 -7.33 -0.79
N SER A 43 -3.58 -8.28 -1.70
CA SER A 43 -4.71 -9.21 -1.64
C SER A 43 -4.28 -10.50 -0.95
N THR A 44 -5.10 -11.01 -0.03
CA THR A 44 -4.86 -12.24 0.73
C THR A 44 -5.61 -13.43 0.13
N ALA A 45 -6.52 -14.09 0.85
CA ALA A 45 -7.09 -15.38 0.49
C ALA A 45 -8.07 -15.35 -0.71
N GLY A 46 -8.95 -14.35 -0.76
CA GLY A 46 -10.12 -14.36 -1.67
C GLY A 46 -9.82 -14.37 -3.18
N ILE A 47 -8.59 -14.08 -3.59
CA ILE A 47 -8.21 -14.08 -5.01
C ILE A 47 -7.18 -15.17 -5.37
N ARG A 48 -6.81 -16.03 -4.41
CA ARG A 48 -5.80 -17.07 -4.62
C ARG A 48 -6.29 -18.14 -5.58
N ASP A 49 -7.60 -18.43 -5.56
CA ASP A 49 -8.22 -19.55 -6.27
C ASP A 49 -8.74 -19.20 -7.68
N PHE A 50 -8.39 -18.02 -8.22
CA PHE A 50 -8.62 -17.76 -9.63
C PHE A 50 -7.80 -18.75 -10.48
N HIS A 51 -8.48 -19.75 -11.04
CA HIS A 51 -7.86 -20.87 -11.76
C HIS A 51 -6.95 -20.44 -12.94
N LYS A 52 -7.15 -19.25 -13.51
CA LYS A 52 -6.23 -18.67 -14.49
C LYS A 52 -5.45 -17.50 -13.88
N LYS A 53 -4.13 -17.68 -13.75
CA LYS A 53 -3.20 -16.71 -13.15
C LYS A 53 -3.29 -15.32 -13.77
N TRP A 54 -3.57 -15.23 -15.08
CA TRP A 54 -3.62 -13.97 -15.80
C TRP A 54 -4.73 -13.01 -15.34
N TYR A 55 -5.86 -13.52 -14.83
CA TYR A 55 -6.92 -12.65 -14.30
C TYR A 55 -6.43 -11.82 -13.12
N ARG A 56 -5.71 -12.47 -12.21
CA ARG A 56 -5.11 -11.84 -11.04
C ARG A 56 -4.03 -10.86 -11.43
N GLU A 57 -3.16 -11.24 -12.36
CA GLU A 57 -2.07 -10.38 -12.82
C GLU A 57 -2.60 -9.12 -13.54
N ALA A 58 -3.57 -9.29 -14.45
CA ALA A 58 -4.22 -8.17 -15.13
C ALA A 58 -4.95 -7.24 -14.16
N LEU A 59 -5.67 -7.80 -13.17
CA LEU A 59 -6.30 -6.99 -12.12
C LEU A 59 -5.27 -6.12 -11.39
N PHE A 60 -4.13 -6.68 -11.00
CA PHE A 60 -3.09 -5.94 -10.30
C PHE A 60 -2.38 -4.91 -11.19
N VAL A 61 -2.32 -5.13 -12.51
CA VAL A 61 -1.85 -4.09 -13.45
C VAL A 61 -2.80 -2.90 -13.42
N VAL A 62 -4.12 -3.14 -13.54
CA VAL A 62 -5.13 -2.08 -13.49
C VAL A 62 -5.12 -1.35 -12.15
N LEU A 63 -5.09 -2.08 -11.03
CA LEU A 63 -5.07 -1.47 -9.69
C LEU A 63 -3.86 -0.56 -9.49
N ARG A 64 -2.66 -1.00 -9.90
CA ARG A 64 -1.46 -0.16 -9.81
C ARG A 64 -1.54 1.09 -10.70
N ALA A 65 -2.13 0.98 -11.89
CA ALA A 65 -2.33 2.14 -12.76
C ALA A 65 -3.23 3.17 -12.06
N VAL A 66 -4.36 2.73 -11.49
CA VAL A 66 -5.27 3.64 -10.78
C VAL A 66 -4.61 4.26 -9.55
N ILE A 67 -3.86 3.50 -8.75
CA ILE A 67 -3.14 4.04 -7.58
C ILE A 67 -2.11 5.11 -7.98
N ASN A 68 -1.44 4.93 -9.12
CA ASN A 68 -0.41 5.85 -9.61
C ASN A 68 -0.98 7.07 -10.34
N GLU A 69 -2.30 7.12 -10.55
CA GLU A 69 -3.02 8.23 -11.17
C GLU A 69 -4.09 8.75 -10.18
N PRO A 70 -3.68 9.31 -9.02
CA PRO A 70 -4.61 9.86 -8.04
C PRO A 70 -5.45 10.98 -8.66
N THR A 71 -6.73 11.00 -8.31
CA THR A 71 -7.75 11.87 -8.89
C THR A 71 -8.15 13.04 -7.98
N HIS A 72 -7.77 13.02 -6.70
CA HIS A 72 -8.16 14.07 -5.78
C HIS A 72 -7.43 15.41 -6.05
N GLU A 73 -8.02 16.52 -5.63
CA GLU A 73 -7.44 17.86 -5.84
C GLU A 73 -6.50 18.33 -4.71
N LEU A 74 -6.45 17.61 -3.58
CA LEU A 74 -5.73 18.02 -2.37
C LEU A 74 -4.21 17.78 -2.39
N GLY A 75 -3.63 17.44 -3.54
CA GLY A 75 -2.18 17.41 -3.76
C GLY A 75 -1.39 16.31 -3.04
N TYR A 76 -2.02 15.36 -2.35
CA TYR A 76 -1.36 14.12 -1.94
C TYR A 76 -0.92 13.30 -3.16
N LYS A 77 0.32 12.81 -3.16
CA LYS A 77 0.87 12.07 -4.30
C LYS A 77 0.96 10.60 -3.94
N PHE A 78 -0.13 9.86 -4.13
CA PHE A 78 -0.13 8.42 -3.95
C PHE A 78 0.68 7.75 -5.06
N PHE A 79 1.44 6.72 -4.70
CA PHE A 79 2.18 5.93 -5.67
C PHE A 79 2.46 4.51 -5.18
N THR A 80 2.66 3.59 -6.12
CA THR A 80 2.99 2.19 -5.84
C THR A 80 3.80 1.56 -6.99
N ASN A 81 4.26 0.33 -6.78
CA ASN A 81 4.98 -0.45 -7.78
C ASN A 81 4.65 -1.94 -7.66
N THR A 82 5.28 -2.75 -8.50
CA THR A 82 5.07 -4.22 -8.55
C THR A 82 5.53 -4.95 -7.29
N HIS A 83 6.44 -4.36 -6.50
CA HIS A 83 6.92 -4.93 -5.24
C HIS A 83 6.01 -4.57 -4.06
N TRP A 84 5.33 -3.43 -4.10
CA TRP A 84 4.46 -2.97 -3.01
C TRP A 84 3.00 -3.35 -3.22
N SER A 85 2.55 -3.50 -4.46
CA SER A 85 1.17 -3.87 -4.78
C SER A 85 1.13 -5.19 -5.56
N HIS A 86 0.96 -6.28 -4.83
CA HIS A 86 0.93 -7.65 -5.36
C HIS A 86 0.14 -8.60 -4.43
N PRO A 87 -0.36 -9.73 -4.94
CA PRO A 87 -0.97 -10.75 -4.08
C PRO A 87 0.06 -11.40 -3.16
N ILE A 88 -0.33 -11.67 -1.91
CA ILE A 88 0.53 -12.36 -0.94
C ILE A 88 -0.02 -13.73 -0.57
N THR A 89 0.90 -14.67 -0.31
CA THR A 89 0.58 -16.00 0.19
C THR A 89 0.23 -15.95 1.68
N GLY A 90 -0.46 -16.97 2.20
CA GLY A 90 -0.74 -17.07 3.63
C GLY A 90 0.53 -17.12 4.48
N ALA A 91 1.60 -17.74 3.97
CA ALA A 91 2.90 -17.75 4.63
C ALA A 91 3.52 -16.34 4.75
N LYS A 92 3.46 -15.51 3.68
CA LYS A 92 3.92 -14.12 3.72
C LYS A 92 3.08 -13.28 4.68
N GLU A 93 1.76 -13.47 4.65
CA GLU A 93 0.83 -12.81 5.58
C GLU A 93 1.15 -13.15 7.05
N GLY A 94 1.39 -14.42 7.36
CA GLY A 94 1.83 -14.86 8.69
C GLY A 94 3.20 -14.30 9.08
N PHE A 95 4.14 -14.19 8.14
CA PHE A 95 5.44 -13.56 8.39
C PHE A 95 5.31 -12.06 8.68
N TYR A 96 4.45 -11.34 7.95
CA TYR A 96 4.15 -9.94 8.26
C TYR A 96 3.50 -9.79 9.63
N ALA A 97 2.55 -10.67 10.00
CA ALA A 97 1.96 -10.67 11.33
C ALA A 97 3.01 -10.91 12.43
N PHE A 98 3.97 -11.82 12.21
CA PHE A 98 5.07 -12.06 13.12
C PHE A 98 5.97 -10.82 13.30
N LEU A 99 6.32 -10.14 12.21
CA LEU A 99 7.10 -8.89 12.25
C LEU A 99 6.33 -7.76 12.93
N THR A 100 5.02 -7.64 12.71
CA THR A 100 4.17 -6.65 13.38
C THR A 100 4.11 -6.89 14.88
N LEU A 101 4.05 -8.15 15.32
CA LEU A 101 4.11 -8.51 16.74
C LEU A 101 5.51 -8.29 17.35
N ASN A 102 6.55 -8.40 16.53
CA ASN A 102 7.95 -8.25 16.93
C ASN A 102 8.63 -7.15 16.11
N PRO A 103 8.22 -5.88 16.26
CA PRO A 103 8.77 -4.83 15.44
C PRO A 103 10.28 -4.70 15.75
N PRO A 104 11.12 -4.40 14.74
CA PRO A 104 12.57 -4.34 14.91
C PRO A 104 13.01 -3.45 16.09
N GLU A 105 12.26 -2.39 16.38
CA GLU A 105 12.51 -1.48 17.48
C GLU A 105 12.09 -2.03 18.86
N ALA A 106 11.00 -2.81 18.96
CA ALA A 106 10.53 -3.33 20.25
C ALA A 106 11.27 -4.60 20.71
N ALA A 107 11.96 -5.29 19.80
CA ALA A 107 12.72 -6.50 20.13
C ALA A 107 14.13 -6.23 20.71
N GLY A 108 14.53 -4.96 20.91
CA GLY A 108 15.89 -4.62 21.34
C GLY A 108 16.99 -4.97 20.33
N ARG A 109 16.63 -5.34 19.09
CA ARG A 109 17.56 -5.66 18.00
C ARG A 109 17.92 -4.37 17.26
N ARG A 110 18.66 -3.48 17.92
CA ARG A 110 19.34 -2.38 17.22
C ARG A 110 20.25 -2.96 16.13
N ARG A 111 20.30 -2.30 14.98
CA ARG A 111 21.32 -2.54 13.95
C ARG A 111 22.69 -2.01 14.42
N ASP A 112 23.17 -2.39 15.59
CA ASP A 112 24.53 -2.03 16.03
C ASP A 112 25.54 -3.10 15.59
N ASP A 113 25.06 -4.27 15.13
CA ASP A 113 25.88 -5.46 14.88
C ASP A 113 26.11 -5.78 13.39
N VAL A 114 25.59 -4.97 12.44
CA VAL A 114 25.73 -5.24 11.00
C VAL A 114 25.99 -3.97 10.21
N LEU A 115 27.16 -3.35 10.41
CA LEU A 115 27.90 -2.61 9.37
C LEU A 115 29.33 -2.36 9.90
N PRO A 116 30.38 -3.01 9.37
CA PRO A 116 31.75 -2.55 9.64
C PRO A 116 31.97 -1.20 8.93
N ARG A 117 32.65 -0.28 9.63
CA ARG A 117 33.23 0.92 9.02
C ARG A 117 34.32 0.56 8.03
#